data_AF-A0A945WN53-F1
#
_entry.id   AF-A0A945WN53-F1
#
_cell.length_a   1.000
_cell.length_b   1.000
_cell.length_c   1.000
_cell.angle_alpha   90.00
_cell.angle_beta   90.00
_cell.angle_gamma   90.00
#
_symmetry.space_group_name_H-M   'P 1'
#
loop_
_entity.id
_entity.type
_entity.pdbx_description
1 polymer ?
#
loop_
_entity_poly.entity_id
_entity_poly.type
_entity_poly.pdbx_seq_one_letter_code
_entity_poly.pdbx_strand_id
1 'polypeptide(L)'
;MTWLIAVACLAVGIVIGVVFSSRLNSSPSRVQELENQIRDLKESHSGYRENVSDHFSMTADLVQHMTESYREVYQHLASGAQDLCSNEVAGKLLPAGSDAVFENSEEIETSSGLIPPRDYAAKQNPDQVGALSEEFGLDKSRAITDEELAPTTNNK
;
A
#
# COMPACT_ATOMS: atom_id res chain seq x y z
N MET A 1 -22.66 0.58 -69.56
CA MET A 1 -21.25 0.87 -69.20
C MET A 1 -21.08 1.09 -67.70
N THR A 2 -21.91 1.91 -67.05
CA THR A 2 -21.89 2.16 -65.59
C THR A 2 -22.10 0.92 -64.71
N TRP A 3 -22.89 -0.07 -65.16
CA TRP A 3 -23.13 -1.29 -64.37
C TRP A 3 -21.87 -2.15 -64.11
N LEU A 4 -20.87 -2.08 -65.00
CA LEU A 4 -19.64 -2.87 -64.91
C LEU A 4 -18.71 -2.26 -63.86
N ILE A 5 -18.66 -0.92 -63.78
CA ILE A 5 -17.90 -0.21 -62.76
C ILE A 5 -18.48 -0.49 -61.37
N ALA A 6 -19.81 -0.55 -61.26
CA ALA A 6 -20.49 -0.84 -60.00
C ALA A 6 -20.17 -2.26 -59.50
N VAL A 7 -20.22 -3.26 -60.39
CA VAL A 7 -19.85 -4.64 -60.06
C VAL A 7 -18.37 -4.78 -59.72
N ALA A 8 -17.48 -4.08 -60.44
CA ALA A 8 -16.04 -4.09 -60.17
C ALA A 8 -15.71 -3.48 -58.81
N CYS A 9 -16.29 -2.33 -58.46
CA CYS A 9 -16.10 -1.71 -57.14
C CYS A 9 -16.63 -2.58 -56.00
N LEU A 10 -17.78 -3.26 -56.20
CA LEU A 10 -18.34 -4.17 -55.20
C LEU A 10 -17.43 -5.40 -54.99
N ALA A 11 -16.89 -5.97 -56.06
CA ALA A 11 -15.94 -7.07 -55.97
C ALA A 11 -14.67 -6.67 -55.19
N VAL A 12 -14.11 -5.49 -55.50
CA VAL A 12 -12.94 -4.97 -54.78
C VAL A 12 -13.26 -4.69 -53.31
N GLY A 13 -14.43 -4.11 -53.02
CA GLY A 13 -14.89 -3.85 -51.66
C GLY A 13 -15.06 -5.12 -50.83
N ILE A 14 -15.58 -6.21 -51.42
CA ILE A 14 -15.70 -7.51 -50.75
C ILE A 14 -14.32 -8.10 -50.46
N VAL A 15 -13.40 -8.06 -51.42
CA VAL A 15 -12.04 -8.58 -51.23
C VAL A 15 -11.33 -7.83 -50.09
N ILE A 16 -11.38 -6.49 -50.09
CA ILE A 16 -10.80 -5.68 -49.03
C ILE A 16 -11.51 -5.93 -47.70
N GLY A 17 -12.84 -6.02 -47.70
CA GLY A 17 -13.64 -6.28 -46.51
C GLY A 17 -13.32 -7.61 -45.85
N VAL A 18 -13.14 -8.68 -46.63
CA VAL A 18 -12.78 -10.01 -46.12
C VAL A 18 -11.34 -10.02 -45.58
N VAL A 19 -10.40 -9.39 -46.29
CA VAL A 19 -9.00 -9.29 -45.81
C VAL A 19 -8.91 -8.46 -44.52
N PHE A 20 -9.67 -7.38 -44.41
CA PHE A 20 -9.70 -6.56 -43.21
C PHE A 20 -10.42 -7.29 -42.06
N SER A 21 -11.59 -7.87 -42.29
CA SER A 21 -12.35 -8.60 -41.28
C SER A 21 -11.61 -9.83 -40.76
N SER A 22 -10.89 -10.57 -41.61
CA SER A 22 -10.07 -11.71 -41.16
C SER A 22 -8.91 -11.30 -40.25
N ARG A 23 -8.33 -10.11 -40.48
CA ARG A 23 -7.32 -9.55 -39.57
C ARG A 23 -7.91 -9.13 -38.21
N LEU A 24 -9.13 -8.61 -38.18
CA LEU A 24 -9.78 -8.21 -36.91
C LEU A 24 -10.39 -9.40 -36.16
N ASN A 25 -10.84 -10.46 -36.84
CA ASN A 25 -11.46 -11.64 -36.21
C ASN A 25 -10.46 -12.63 -35.58
N SER A 26 -9.16 -12.31 -35.53
CA SER A 26 -8.12 -13.19 -34.97
C SER A 26 -8.01 -13.15 -33.44
N SER A 27 -8.94 -12.52 -32.73
CA SER A 27 -8.78 -12.17 -31.31
C SER A 27 -9.49 -13.02 -30.24
N PRO A 28 -10.33 -14.06 -30.50
CA PRO A 28 -10.96 -14.80 -29.40
C PRO A 28 -9.92 -15.50 -28.51
N SER A 29 -8.85 -16.04 -29.09
CA SER A 29 -7.72 -16.60 -28.35
C SER A 29 -6.95 -15.55 -27.56
N ARG A 30 -6.85 -14.32 -28.09
CA ARG A 30 -6.14 -13.22 -27.42
C ARG A 30 -6.93 -12.67 -26.23
N VAL A 31 -8.25 -12.58 -26.36
CA VAL A 31 -9.15 -12.19 -25.26
C VAL A 31 -9.08 -13.24 -24.14
N GLN A 32 -9.12 -14.52 -24.50
CA GLN A 32 -9.01 -15.61 -23.51
C GLN A 32 -7.64 -15.64 -22.82
N GLU A 33 -6.56 -15.34 -23.55
CA GLU A 33 -5.23 -15.20 -22.96
C GLU A 33 -5.13 -14.01 -21.99
N LEU A 34 -5.70 -12.86 -22.35
CA LEU A 34 -5.76 -11.70 -21.46
C LEU A 34 -6.60 -11.97 -20.20
N GLU A 35 -7.73 -12.67 -20.35
CA GLU A 35 -8.59 -13.07 -19.23
C GLU A 35 -7.84 -14.01 -18.28
N ASN A 36 -7.09 -14.98 -18.81
CA ASN A 36 -6.23 -15.85 -18.02
C ASN A 36 -5.15 -15.05 -17.28
N GLN A 37 -4.49 -14.10 -17.95
CA GLN A 37 -3.47 -13.26 -17.30
C GLN A 37 -4.05 -12.43 -16.14
N ILE A 38 -5.27 -11.89 -16.29
CA ILE A 38 -5.95 -11.17 -15.21
C ILE A 38 -6.27 -12.10 -14.06
N ARG A 39 -6.74 -13.32 -14.34
CA ARG A 39 -7.02 -14.32 -13.31
C ARG A 39 -5.76 -14.70 -12.55
N ASP A 40 -4.68 -15.03 -13.27
CA ASP A 40 -3.40 -15.45 -12.66
C ASP A 40 -2.78 -14.33 -11.82
N LEU A 41 -2.90 -13.08 -12.28
CA LEU A 41 -2.44 -11.93 -11.51
C LEU A 41 -3.27 -11.74 -10.23
N LYS A 42 -4.60 -11.88 -10.32
CA LYS A 42 -5.48 -11.78 -9.14
C LYS A 42 -5.22 -12.92 -8.15
N GLU A 43 -5.00 -14.12 -8.64
CA GLU A 43 -4.69 -15.30 -7.83
C GLU A 43 -3.34 -15.17 -7.12
N SER A 44 -2.30 -14.73 -7.83
CA SER A 44 -0.99 -14.46 -7.22
C SER A 44 -1.03 -13.34 -6.17
N HIS A 45 -1.80 -12.27 -6.41
CA HIS A 45 -2.03 -11.24 -5.40
C HIS A 45 -2.75 -11.79 -4.16
N SER A 46 -3.75 -12.65 -4.34
CA SER A 46 -4.44 -13.30 -3.22
C SER A 46 -3.49 -14.20 -2.42
N GLY A 47 -2.71 -15.04 -3.10
CA GLY A 47 -1.73 -15.91 -2.46
C GLY A 47 -0.62 -15.13 -1.73
N TYR A 48 -0.19 -13.98 -2.25
CA TYR A 48 0.73 -13.11 -1.55
C TYR A 48 0.12 -12.55 -0.26
N ARG A 49 -1.14 -12.07 -0.31
CA ARG A 49 -1.83 -11.55 0.88
C ARG A 49 -2.01 -12.62 1.95
N GLU A 50 -2.34 -13.84 1.55
CA GLU A 50 -2.47 -15.00 2.45
C GLU A 50 -1.13 -15.33 3.12
N ASN A 51 -0.06 -15.49 2.34
CA ASN A 51 1.28 -15.77 2.88
C ASN A 51 1.77 -14.67 3.86
N VAL A 52 1.51 -13.41 3.56
CA VAL A 52 1.83 -12.30 4.46
C VAL A 52 1.01 -12.40 5.76
N SER A 53 -0.28 -12.71 5.64
CA SER A 53 -1.15 -12.92 6.80
C SER A 53 -0.64 -14.06 7.69
N ASP A 54 -0.28 -15.19 7.10
CA ASP A 54 0.26 -16.35 7.82
C ASP A 54 1.58 -16.02 8.51
N HIS A 55 2.48 -15.27 7.84
CA HIS A 55 3.74 -14.85 8.41
C HIS A 55 3.55 -13.95 9.64
N PHE A 56 2.63 -12.99 9.57
CA PHE A 56 2.33 -12.10 10.70
C PHE A 56 1.60 -12.84 11.82
N SER A 57 0.73 -13.80 11.51
CA SER A 57 0.10 -14.64 12.53
C SER A 57 1.13 -15.47 13.30
N MET A 58 2.03 -16.16 12.57
CA MET A 58 3.12 -16.92 13.19
C MET A 58 4.05 -16.01 14.01
N THR A 59 4.34 -14.81 13.51
CA THR A 59 5.18 -13.83 14.23
C THR A 59 4.50 -13.36 15.51
N ALA A 60 3.19 -13.10 15.49
CA ALA A 60 2.43 -12.73 16.67
C ALA A 60 2.47 -13.82 17.74
N ASP A 61 2.29 -15.08 17.35
CA ASP A 61 2.42 -16.23 18.25
C ASP A 61 3.82 -16.33 18.86
N LEU A 62 4.87 -16.11 18.06
CA LEU A 62 6.24 -16.16 18.54
C LEU A 62 6.58 -15.02 19.50
N VAL A 63 6.07 -13.81 19.24
CA VAL A 63 6.21 -12.64 20.14
C VAL A 63 5.45 -12.87 21.44
N GLN A 64 4.28 -13.50 21.38
CA GLN A 64 3.51 -13.87 22.57
C GLN A 64 4.31 -14.84 23.45
N HIS A 65 4.89 -15.90 22.86
CA HIS A 65 5.76 -16.82 23.61
C HIS A 65 6.96 -16.11 24.24
N MET A 66 7.59 -15.17 23.53
CA MET A 66 8.69 -14.38 24.10
C MET A 66 8.23 -13.52 25.28
N THR A 67 7.04 -12.92 25.18
CA THR A 67 6.44 -12.09 26.23
C THR A 67 6.15 -12.92 27.49
N GLU A 68 5.66 -14.15 27.30
CA GLU A 68 5.43 -15.10 28.39
C GLU A 68 6.74 -15.47 29.08
N SER A 69 7.77 -15.89 28.32
CA SER A 69 9.09 -16.19 28.88
C SER A 69 9.71 -14.99 29.60
N TYR A 70 9.49 -13.76 29.10
CA TYR A 70 9.94 -12.55 29.77
C TYR A 70 9.24 -12.36 31.13
N ARG A 71 7.92 -12.57 31.19
CA ARG A 71 7.15 -12.54 32.44
C ARG A 71 7.65 -13.59 33.43
N GLU A 72 7.87 -14.82 32.99
CA GLU A 72 8.38 -15.90 33.85
C GLU A 72 9.73 -15.54 34.49
N VAL A 73 10.66 -14.99 33.69
CA VAL A 73 11.96 -14.53 34.20
C VAL A 73 11.79 -13.44 35.25
N TYR A 74 10.87 -12.50 35.00
CA TYR A 74 10.58 -11.43 35.94
C TYR A 74 9.98 -11.95 37.25
N GLN A 75 9.02 -12.88 37.17
CA GLN A 75 8.43 -13.56 38.31
C GLN A 75 9.50 -14.29 39.14
N HIS A 76 10.44 -14.96 38.46
CA HIS A 76 11.52 -15.68 39.12
C HIS A 76 12.50 -14.72 39.83
N LEU A 77 12.84 -13.59 39.21
CA LEU A 77 13.63 -12.52 39.82
C LEU A 77 12.94 -11.92 41.03
N ALA A 78 11.63 -11.64 40.93
CA ALA A 78 10.80 -11.14 42.01
C ALA A 78 10.81 -12.12 43.21
N SER A 79 10.57 -13.41 42.95
CA SER A 79 10.62 -14.46 44.00
C SER A 79 12.02 -14.58 44.61
N GLY A 80 13.07 -14.62 43.78
CA GLY A 80 14.45 -14.72 44.25
C GLY A 80 14.88 -13.49 45.07
N ALA A 81 14.45 -12.30 44.70
CA ALA A 81 14.69 -11.10 45.50
C ALA A 81 13.98 -11.17 46.86
N GLN A 82 12.74 -11.68 46.90
CA GLN A 82 12.00 -11.85 48.15
C GLN A 82 12.64 -12.87 49.10
N ASP A 83 13.22 -13.95 48.56
CA ASP A 83 13.84 -15.03 49.34
C ASP A 83 15.28 -14.70 49.79
N LEU A 84 16.07 -14.03 48.93
CA LEU A 84 17.49 -13.77 49.20
C LEU A 84 17.78 -12.36 49.78
N CYS A 85 16.89 -11.38 49.58
CA CYS A 85 17.10 -10.02 50.10
C CYS A 85 16.33 -9.78 51.40
N SER A 86 16.89 -8.94 52.29
CA SER A 86 16.14 -8.41 53.43
C SER A 86 14.89 -7.67 52.94
N ASN A 87 13.77 -7.81 53.67
CA ASN A 87 12.44 -7.32 53.29
C ASN A 87 12.42 -5.83 52.85
N GLU A 88 13.31 -5.03 53.44
CA GLU A 88 13.56 -3.61 53.12
C GLU A 88 14.18 -3.34 51.73
N VAL A 89 14.95 -4.27 51.18
CA VAL A 89 15.58 -4.17 49.83
C VAL A 89 14.70 -4.82 48.77
N ALA A 90 14.03 -5.93 49.10
CA ALA A 90 13.10 -6.62 48.20
C ALA A 90 11.97 -5.69 47.73
N GLY A 91 11.36 -4.93 48.64
CA GLY A 91 10.30 -3.97 48.30
C GLY A 91 10.74 -2.74 47.51
N LYS A 92 12.06 -2.49 47.38
CA LYS A 92 12.60 -1.43 46.50
C LYS A 92 13.04 -1.94 45.13
N LEU A 93 13.34 -3.24 45.01
CA LEU A 93 13.78 -3.87 43.77
C LEU A 93 12.61 -4.45 42.96
N LEU A 94 11.56 -4.92 43.63
CA LEU A 94 10.28 -5.18 42.96
C LEU A 94 9.53 -3.84 42.84
N PRO A 95 9.19 -3.38 41.63
CA PRO A 95 8.16 -2.38 41.46
C PRO A 95 6.90 -2.89 42.17
N ALA A 96 6.38 -2.07 43.09
CA ALA A 96 5.15 -2.38 43.80
C ALA A 96 4.04 -2.73 42.78
N GLY A 97 3.64 -4.00 42.76
CA GLY A 97 2.62 -4.54 41.88
C GLY A 97 3.20 -5.11 40.58
N SER A 98 3.60 -6.37 40.61
CA SER A 98 3.85 -7.20 39.42
C SER A 98 2.66 -7.21 38.46
N ASP A 99 1.45 -6.93 38.93
CA ASP A 99 0.25 -6.79 38.10
C ASP A 99 0.15 -5.44 37.37
N ALA A 100 0.55 -4.32 37.99
CA ALA A 100 0.25 -2.99 37.43
C ALA A 100 0.99 -2.67 36.11
N VAL A 101 2.12 -3.33 35.85
CA VAL A 101 2.89 -3.15 34.60
C VAL A 101 2.32 -3.99 33.45
N PHE A 102 1.57 -5.05 33.78
CA PHE A 102 1.24 -6.14 32.88
C PHE A 102 -0.28 -6.29 32.65
N GLU A 103 -1.10 -5.81 33.58
CA GLU A 103 -2.58 -5.85 33.57
C GLU A 103 -3.21 -4.76 32.68
N ASN A 104 -2.42 -3.78 32.21
CA ASN A 104 -2.87 -2.79 31.22
C ASN A 104 -3.08 -3.37 29.81
N SER A 105 -2.94 -4.69 29.62
CA SER A 105 -3.13 -5.33 28.31
C SER A 105 -4.60 -5.69 28.01
N GLU A 106 -5.49 -5.68 29.01
CA GLU A 106 -6.91 -6.04 28.82
C GLU A 106 -7.85 -4.82 28.70
N GLU A 107 -7.38 -3.61 29.00
CA GLU A 107 -8.13 -2.35 28.83
C GLU A 107 -7.52 -1.46 27.72
N ILE A 108 -7.34 -2.00 26.50
CA ILE A 108 -7.08 -1.15 25.32
C ILE A 108 -8.43 -0.70 24.72
N GLU A 109 -9.25 -0.06 25.53
CA GLU A 109 -10.37 0.75 25.05
C GLU A 109 -10.10 2.18 25.51
N THR A 110 -9.54 2.98 24.60
CA THR A 110 -9.43 4.45 24.71
C THR A 110 -8.63 4.99 25.91
N SER A 111 -7.32 5.26 25.77
CA SER A 111 -6.80 6.62 26.05
C SER A 111 -5.28 6.82 26.00
N SER A 112 -4.40 5.84 25.83
CA SER A 112 -2.95 6.17 25.72
C SER A 112 -2.11 5.09 25.05
N GLY A 113 -1.51 5.45 23.91
CA GLY A 113 -0.10 5.12 23.70
C GLY A 113 0.30 4.17 22.58
N LEU A 114 -0.61 3.51 21.85
CA LEU A 114 -0.23 2.85 20.59
C LEU A 114 -0.43 3.81 19.42
N ILE A 115 0.56 4.66 19.22
CA ILE A 115 0.67 5.45 17.99
C ILE A 115 1.22 4.49 16.93
N PRO A 116 0.46 4.09 15.90
CA PRO A 116 1.01 3.28 14.81
C PRO A 116 2.21 4.03 14.21
N PRO A 117 3.27 3.31 13.76
CA PRO A 117 4.44 3.94 13.16
C PRO A 117 3.97 4.95 12.12
N ARG A 118 4.37 6.21 12.30
CA ARG A 118 3.97 7.37 11.48
C ARG A 118 4.68 7.34 10.12
N ASP A 119 4.53 6.24 9.39
CA ASP A 119 5.05 6.09 8.03
C ASP A 119 4.15 6.76 6.97
N TYR A 120 3.05 7.39 7.39
CA TYR A 120 2.27 8.27 6.53
C TYR A 120 2.66 9.71 6.82
N ALA A 121 3.18 10.41 5.81
CA ALA A 121 3.44 11.84 5.86
C ALA A 121 2.11 12.59 6.08
N ALA A 122 1.75 12.81 7.34
CA ALA A 122 0.54 13.53 7.70
C ALA A 122 0.61 14.95 7.13
N LYS A 123 -0.45 15.37 6.45
CA LYS A 123 -0.63 16.76 6.02
C LYS A 123 -0.60 17.64 7.28
N GLN A 124 0.37 18.56 7.35
CA GLN A 124 0.52 19.48 8.48
C GLN A 124 -0.62 20.50 8.52
N ASN A 125 -1.21 20.80 7.35
CA ASN A 125 -2.35 21.69 7.18
C ASN A 125 -3.36 21.09 6.17
N PRO A 126 -4.66 21.41 6.27
CA PRO A 126 -5.70 20.88 5.37
C PRO A 126 -5.43 21.14 3.88
N ASP A 127 -4.80 22.29 3.59
CA ASP A 127 -4.47 22.73 2.24
C ASP A 127 -3.10 22.24 1.74
N GLN A 128 -2.35 21.50 2.56
CA GLN A 128 -1.05 20.98 2.15
C GLN A 128 -1.23 19.78 1.22
N VAL A 129 -0.70 19.92 0.00
CA VAL A 129 -0.59 18.85 -0.99
C VAL A 129 0.19 17.67 -0.39
N GLY A 130 -0.34 16.44 -0.53
CA GLY A 130 0.25 15.25 0.08
C GLY A 130 1.49 14.77 -0.69
N ALA A 131 2.37 14.02 -0.04
CA ALA A 131 3.60 13.51 -0.70
C ALA A 131 3.34 12.56 -1.89
N LEU A 132 2.10 12.07 -2.04
CA LEU A 132 1.66 11.19 -3.13
C LEU A 132 0.73 11.87 -4.14
N SER A 133 0.39 13.16 -3.96
CA SER A 133 -0.42 13.87 -4.96
C SER A 133 0.44 14.33 -6.12
N GLU A 134 -0.11 14.25 -7.33
CA GLU A 134 0.57 14.54 -8.61
C GLU A 134 1.09 15.98 -8.71
N GLU A 135 0.54 16.89 -7.89
CA GLU A 135 0.92 18.30 -7.82
C GLU A 135 2.01 18.59 -6.77
N PHE A 136 2.50 17.57 -6.04
CA PHE A 136 3.54 17.74 -5.04
C PHE A 136 4.87 18.14 -5.69
N GLY A 137 5.31 19.37 -5.43
CA GLY A 137 6.51 19.95 -6.04
C GLY A 137 6.26 20.67 -7.38
N LEU A 138 5.00 20.86 -7.80
CA LEU A 138 4.65 21.65 -8.97
C LEU A 138 4.25 23.08 -8.57
N ASP A 139 5.19 24.03 -8.66
CA ASP A 139 4.87 25.45 -8.54
C ASP A 139 4.08 25.94 -9.78
N LYS A 140 2.78 26.20 -9.60
CA LYS A 140 1.85 26.71 -10.63
C LYS A 140 2.24 28.08 -11.22
N SER A 141 3.35 28.68 -10.81
CA SER A 141 3.83 29.98 -11.27
C SER A 141 4.69 29.91 -12.54
N ARG A 142 5.15 28.72 -12.96
CA ARG A 142 5.99 28.57 -14.18
C ARG A 142 5.21 27.97 -15.35
N ALA A 143 4.06 28.55 -15.68
CA ALA A 143 3.30 28.18 -16.87
C ALA A 143 2.50 29.37 -17.46
N ILE A 144 3.04 30.59 -17.45
CA ILE A 144 2.72 31.63 -18.45
C ILE A 144 3.93 32.55 -18.61
N THR A 145 4.95 32.18 -19.40
CA THR A 145 5.87 33.16 -20.03
C THR A 145 6.54 32.51 -21.25
N ASP A 146 5.75 32.10 -22.23
CA ASP A 146 6.26 31.70 -23.56
C ASP A 146 5.24 32.07 -24.63
N GLU A 147 4.74 33.32 -24.61
CA GLU A 147 3.99 33.89 -25.73
C GLU A 147 4.04 35.43 -25.66
N GLU A 148 5.11 36.05 -26.17
CA GLU A 148 5.08 37.39 -26.80
C GLU A 148 6.47 37.68 -27.41
N LEU A 149 6.73 37.13 -28.60
CA LEU A 149 7.77 37.63 -29.50
C LEU A 149 7.16 38.72 -30.39
N ALA A 150 7.34 39.99 -30.04
CA ALA A 150 7.26 41.10 -31.00
C ALA A 150 8.10 42.31 -30.54
N PRO A 151 9.07 42.80 -31.34
CA PRO A 151 9.83 44.00 -31.03
C PRO A 151 9.06 45.24 -31.51
N THR A 152 8.73 46.16 -30.60
CA THR A 152 8.36 47.54 -30.98
C THR A 152 9.16 48.57 -30.19
N THR A 153 10.15 49.10 -30.89
CA THR A 153 10.63 50.49 -30.97
C THR A 153 10.41 51.46 -29.78
N ASN A 154 11.54 52.08 -29.41
CA ASN A 154 11.77 53.53 -29.28
C ASN A 154 11.79 54.18 -27.87
N ASN A 155 12.99 54.68 -27.54
CA ASN A 155 13.32 56.10 -27.27
C ASN A 155 13.84 56.44 -25.87
N LYS A 156 15.16 56.68 -25.78
CA LYS A 156 15.72 57.85 -25.08
C LYS A 156 17.00 58.30 -25.76
#